data_AF-A0A7W0ANH6-F1
#
_entry.id   AF-A0A7W0ANH6-F1
#
_cell.length_a   1.000
_cell.length_b   1.000
_cell.length_c   1.000
_cell.angle_alpha   90.00
_cell.angle_beta   90.00
_cell.angle_gamma   90.00
#
_symmetry.space_group_name_H-M   'P 1'
#
loop_
_entity.id
_entity.type
_entity.pdbx_description
1 polymer ?
#
loop_
_entity_poly.entity_id
_entity_poly.type
_entity_poly.pdbx_seq_one_letter_code
_entity_poly.pdbx_strand_id
1 'polypeptide(L)'
;MKKELRPFHDHVTCEVCGRTILKGERTEAYLAPGGERHGVCELCFVRAEHAGWIRESAHGLAPARGPRPPERRQIFGRLRRRGGEAPGDGEELGEPSPAESEAETEQPSHNGDASAPRPSRRRERPQSPRHVRAVPTTAEVKVERALTLFNASSHQRTVAGLARSLGPPWVTAMPDPDAPSTVTVLVAWELSWYLYRVDLGDAAEPVTQLQKGDTLDDIDGELRDFNAALDNDGRVVIGAATG
;
A
#
# COMPACT_ATOMS: atom_id res chain seq x y z
N MET A 1 -8.72 -20.46 -44.73
CA MET A 1 -8.76 -20.45 -43.26
C MET A 1 -7.83 -19.38 -42.71
N LYS A 2 -8.35 -18.26 -42.19
CA LYS A 2 -7.55 -17.34 -41.37
C LYS A 2 -7.58 -17.88 -39.94
N LYS A 3 -6.44 -18.32 -39.41
CA LYS A 3 -6.31 -18.66 -37.99
C LYS A 3 -6.31 -17.35 -37.20
N GLU A 4 -7.43 -17.03 -36.58
CA GLU A 4 -7.48 -15.98 -35.57
C GLU A 4 -6.71 -16.47 -34.34
N LEU A 5 -5.53 -15.92 -34.12
CA LEU A 5 -4.84 -16.03 -32.85
C LEU A 5 -5.61 -15.12 -31.87
N ARG A 6 -6.45 -15.71 -31.01
CA ARG A 6 -6.96 -15.00 -29.83
C ARG A 6 -5.98 -15.23 -28.69
N PRO A 7 -5.14 -14.25 -28.33
CA PRO A 7 -4.25 -14.41 -27.19
C PRO A 7 -5.08 -14.32 -25.91
N PHE A 8 -5.31 -15.48 -25.29
CA PHE A 8 -5.86 -15.58 -23.95
C PHE A 8 -4.75 -15.19 -22.97
N HIS A 9 -4.79 -13.95 -22.46
CA HIS A 9 -3.91 -13.53 -21.38
C HIS A 9 -4.68 -13.68 -20.08
N ASP A 10 -4.24 -14.61 -19.23
CA ASP A 10 -4.71 -14.66 -17.86
C ASP A 10 -4.13 -13.45 -17.12
N HIS A 11 -5.00 -12.54 -16.66
CA HIS A 11 -4.60 -11.30 -16.01
C HIS A 11 -4.29 -11.57 -14.54
N VAL A 12 -3.15 -12.20 -14.29
CA VAL A 12 -2.67 -12.44 -12.92
C VAL A 12 -2.24 -11.11 -12.31
N THR A 13 -2.67 -10.84 -11.07
CA THR A 13 -2.32 -9.61 -10.35
C THR A 13 -1.45 -9.92 -9.13
N CYS A 14 -0.64 -8.94 -8.72
CA CYS A 14 0.18 -9.06 -7.52
C CYS A 14 -0.65 -8.69 -6.28
N GLU A 15 -0.69 -9.57 -5.30
CA GLU A 15 -1.50 -9.39 -4.07
C GLU A 15 -0.96 -8.30 -3.13
N VAL A 16 0.28 -7.85 -3.31
CA VAL A 16 0.89 -6.80 -2.47
C VAL A 16 0.63 -5.39 -3.01
N CYS A 17 0.59 -5.23 -4.34
CA CYS A 17 0.45 -3.90 -4.98
C CYS A 17 -0.73 -3.78 -5.93
N GLY A 18 -1.45 -4.86 -6.21
CA GLY A 18 -2.61 -4.89 -7.11
C GLY A 18 -2.27 -4.77 -8.60
N ARG A 19 -0.99 -4.65 -8.98
CA ARG A 19 -0.62 -4.50 -10.40
C ARG A 19 -0.81 -5.81 -11.17
N THR A 20 -1.23 -5.70 -12.43
CA THR A 20 -1.20 -6.84 -13.36
C THR A 20 0.25 -7.24 -13.63
N ILE A 21 0.55 -8.52 -13.46
CA ILE A 21 1.85 -9.12 -13.76
C ILE A 21 1.97 -9.24 -15.29
N LEU A 22 3.03 -8.68 -15.85
CA LEU A 22 3.27 -8.73 -17.29
C LEU A 22 3.93 -10.05 -17.71
N LYS A 23 3.76 -10.41 -18.98
CA LYS A 23 4.40 -11.60 -19.54
C LYS A 23 5.92 -11.46 -19.50
N GLY A 24 6.59 -12.38 -18.80
CA GLY A 24 8.05 -12.37 -18.63
C GLY A 24 8.53 -11.67 -17.35
N GLU A 25 7.64 -11.03 -16.61
CA GLU A 25 7.94 -10.51 -15.27
C GLU A 25 8.16 -11.67 -14.29
N ARG A 26 9.17 -11.56 -13.41
CA ARG A 26 9.42 -12.59 -12.40
C ARG A 26 8.38 -12.51 -11.29
N THR A 27 7.76 -13.65 -11.01
CA THR A 27 6.79 -13.82 -9.92
C THR A 27 7.16 -15.00 -9.04
N GLU A 28 6.86 -14.87 -7.76
CA GLU A 28 7.03 -15.94 -6.79
C GLU A 28 5.81 -16.08 -5.90
N ALA A 29 5.57 -17.30 -5.44
CA ALA A 29 4.51 -17.62 -4.50
C ALA A 29 4.97 -17.37 -3.06
N TYR A 30 4.12 -16.71 -2.29
CA TYR A 30 4.30 -16.42 -0.88
C TYR A 30 3.12 -16.95 -0.08
N LEU A 31 3.42 -17.38 1.15
CA LEU A 31 2.42 -17.73 2.15
C LEU A 31 2.18 -16.52 3.05
N ALA A 32 0.97 -15.97 3.02
CA ALA A 32 0.56 -14.95 3.97
C ALA A 32 0.44 -15.55 5.39
N PRO A 33 0.43 -14.72 6.46
CA PRO A 33 0.26 -15.20 7.84
C PRO A 33 -1.00 -16.05 8.08
N GLY A 34 -2.02 -15.92 7.23
CA GLY A 34 -3.22 -16.77 7.24
C GLY A 34 -3.07 -18.14 6.57
N GLY A 35 -1.90 -18.46 6.00
CA GLY A 35 -1.63 -19.71 5.30
C GLY A 35 -2.08 -19.73 3.83
N GLU A 36 -2.64 -18.64 3.33
CA GLU A 36 -3.06 -18.52 1.93
C GLU A 36 -1.86 -18.23 1.02
N ARG A 37 -1.89 -18.82 -0.19
CA ARG A 37 -0.85 -18.70 -1.21
C ARG A 37 -1.18 -17.55 -2.14
N HIS A 38 -0.25 -16.61 -2.25
CA HIS A 38 -0.40 -15.42 -3.06
C HIS A 38 0.76 -15.23 -4.03
N GLY A 39 0.46 -14.77 -5.24
CA GLY A 39 1.45 -14.38 -6.23
C GLY A 39 1.99 -12.98 -5.96
N VAL A 40 3.31 -12.85 -5.88
CA VAL A 40 3.98 -11.56 -5.64
C VAL A 40 4.92 -11.26 -6.79
N CYS A 41 4.91 -10.02 -7.28
CA CYS A 41 5.87 -9.56 -8.28
C CYS A 41 7.25 -9.30 -7.69
N GLU A 42 8.29 -9.33 -8.51
CA GLU A 42 9.68 -9.08 -8.09
C GLU A 42 9.91 -7.78 -7.31
N LEU A 43 9.13 -6.73 -7.62
CA LEU A 43 9.24 -5.45 -6.92
C LEU A 43 8.64 -5.47 -5.51
N CYS A 44 7.77 -6.44 -5.22
CA CYS A 44 7.06 -6.54 -3.95
C CYS A 44 7.60 -7.63 -3.02
N PHE A 45 8.65 -8.35 -3.42
CA PHE A 45 9.29 -9.39 -2.60
C PHE A 45 9.67 -8.90 -1.20
N VAL A 46 10.42 -7.80 -1.11
CA VAL A 46 10.86 -7.23 0.17
C VAL A 46 9.65 -6.77 1.00
N ARG A 47 8.61 -6.21 0.36
CA ARG A 47 7.40 -5.77 1.05
C ARG A 47 6.61 -6.95 1.63
N ALA A 48 6.51 -8.06 0.90
CA ALA A 48 5.89 -9.29 1.39
C ALA A 48 6.66 -9.87 2.58
N GLU A 49 7.99 -9.94 2.50
CA GLU A 49 8.85 -10.43 3.59
C GLU A 49 8.72 -9.58 4.86
N HIS A 50 8.69 -8.24 4.72
CA HIS A 50 8.44 -7.33 5.84
C HIS A 50 7.04 -7.46 6.45
N ALA A 51 6.05 -7.89 5.66
CA ALA A 51 4.71 -8.22 6.15
C ALA A 51 4.64 -9.61 6.82
N GLY A 52 5.79 -10.29 6.96
CA GLY A 52 5.89 -11.62 7.55
C GLY A 52 5.42 -12.75 6.62
N TRP A 53 5.29 -12.48 5.31
CA TRP A 53 4.95 -13.51 4.34
C TRP A 53 6.17 -14.38 4.07
N ILE A 54 5.97 -15.68 3.91
CA ILE A 54 7.06 -16.63 3.73
C ILE A 54 7.13 -17.06 2.27
N ARG A 55 8.28 -16.85 1.65
CA ARG A 55 8.55 -17.24 0.26
C ARG A 55 8.60 -18.76 0.13
N GLU A 56 7.80 -19.35 -0.75
CA GLU A 56 7.73 -20.81 -0.88
C GLU A 56 9.04 -21.44 -1.38
N SER A 57 9.79 -20.73 -2.22
CA SER A 57 11.11 -21.17 -2.70
C SER A 57 12.15 -21.22 -1.56
N ALA A 58 11.98 -20.43 -0.50
CA ALA A 58 12.83 -20.48 0.70
C ALA A 58 12.45 -21.62 1.66
N HIS A 59 11.25 -22.21 1.54
CA HIS A 59 10.82 -23.31 2.38
C HIS A 59 11.56 -24.63 2.11
N GLY A 60 12.21 -24.78 0.95
CA GLY A 60 13.08 -25.93 0.66
C GLY A 60 14.40 -25.93 1.45
N LEU A 61 14.77 -24.81 2.07
CA LEU A 61 16.02 -24.63 2.82
C LEU A 61 15.79 -24.39 4.32
N ALA A 62 14.54 -24.47 4.78
CA ALA A 62 14.25 -24.45 6.21
C ALA A 62 14.77 -25.76 6.82
N PRO A 63 15.72 -25.73 7.79
CA PRO A 63 16.06 -26.95 8.51
C PRO A 63 14.77 -27.47 9.15
N ALA A 64 14.43 -28.72 8.87
CA ALA A 64 13.38 -29.42 9.58
C ALA A 64 13.62 -29.19 11.08
N ARG A 65 12.62 -28.63 11.78
CA ARG A 65 12.62 -28.47 13.23
C ARG A 65 13.04 -29.83 13.80
N GLY A 66 14.26 -29.90 14.33
CA GLY A 66 14.81 -31.14 14.85
C GLY A 66 13.88 -31.73 15.91
N PRO A 67 13.76 -33.07 16.00
CA PRO A 67 12.94 -33.69 17.02
C PRO A 67 13.40 -33.22 18.40
N ARG A 68 12.45 -32.77 19.23
CA ARG A 68 12.72 -32.46 20.63
C ARG A 68 13.32 -33.72 21.30
N PRO A 69 14.45 -33.62 22.02
CA PRO A 69 14.97 -34.77 22.75
C PRO A 69 13.99 -35.16 23.86
N PRO A 70 13.78 -36.46 24.11
CA PRO A 70 12.92 -36.91 25.21
C PRO A 70 13.56 -36.54 26.56
N GLU A 71 12.75 -35.93 27.41
CA GLU A 71 13.12 -35.48 28.75
C GLU A 71 13.48 -36.70 29.63
N ARG A 72 14.78 -36.87 29.87
CA ARG A 72 15.32 -37.96 30.67
C ARG A 72 15.18 -37.64 32.17
N ARG A 73 14.10 -38.15 32.74
CA ARG A 73 13.92 -38.68 34.11
C ARG A 73 15.09 -38.40 35.08
N GLN A 74 14.90 -37.44 35.98
CA GLN A 74 15.71 -37.28 37.19
C GLN A 74 14.94 -37.87 38.39
N ILE A 75 15.65 -38.71 39.12
CA ILE A 75 15.23 -39.49 40.29
C ILE A 75 15.66 -38.73 41.56
N PHE A 76 15.02 -39.07 42.70
CA PHE A 76 15.21 -38.54 44.07
C PHE A 76 14.46 -37.22 44.37
N GLY A 77 13.63 -37.06 45.41
CA GLY A 77 13.15 -37.95 46.47
C GLY A 77 12.70 -37.14 47.70
N ARG A 78 11.53 -37.50 48.26
CA ARG A 78 11.01 -37.24 49.64
C ARG A 78 10.42 -35.84 49.96
N LEU A 79 9.39 -35.64 50.78
CA LEU A 79 8.36 -36.49 51.46
C LEU A 79 7.37 -35.57 52.23
N ARG A 80 6.10 -36.04 52.36
CA ARG A 80 4.98 -35.75 53.32
C ARG A 80 3.81 -34.92 52.75
N ARG A 81 2.65 -35.55 52.43
CA ARG A 81 1.54 -36.12 53.27
C ARG A 81 0.70 -34.98 53.90
N ARG A 82 -0.64 -34.92 53.87
CA ARG A 82 -1.76 -35.90 53.94
C ARG A 82 -3.07 -35.09 53.70
N GLY A 83 -4.25 -35.58 53.29
CA GLY A 83 -4.84 -36.90 53.01
C GLY A 83 -6.19 -36.71 52.25
N GLY A 84 -6.67 -37.71 51.50
CA GLY A 84 -7.82 -38.59 51.84
C GLY A 84 -9.13 -37.98 51.31
N GLU A 85 -10.08 -38.61 50.62
CA GLU A 85 -10.55 -40.01 50.45
C GLU A 85 -11.52 -40.00 49.23
N ALA A 86 -11.78 -41.14 48.58
CA ALA A 86 -12.75 -41.33 47.47
C ALA A 86 -13.94 -42.21 47.98
N PRO A 87 -14.84 -42.76 47.12
CA PRO A 87 -15.76 -42.22 46.11
C PRO A 87 -17.26 -42.55 46.45
N GLY A 88 -18.22 -42.14 45.61
CA GLY A 88 -19.63 -42.57 45.76
C GLY A 88 -20.60 -41.96 44.73
N ASP A 89 -20.78 -42.70 43.66
CA ASP A 89 -21.95 -42.97 42.79
C ASP A 89 -23.31 -42.32 43.15
N GLY A 90 -24.00 -41.80 42.13
CA GLY A 90 -25.40 -41.34 42.20
C GLY A 90 -25.87 -40.77 40.85
N GLU A 91 -26.67 -41.57 40.15
CA GLU A 91 -27.17 -41.41 38.78
C GLU A 91 -28.58 -40.76 38.75
N GLU A 92 -28.95 -40.18 37.59
CA GLU A 92 -30.29 -39.87 37.03
C GLU A 92 -30.48 -38.40 36.60
N LEU A 93 -31.13 -38.02 35.51
CA LEU A 93 -31.59 -38.59 34.22
C LEU A 93 -32.21 -37.38 33.48
N GLY A 94 -32.25 -37.38 32.15
CA GLY A 94 -33.34 -36.73 31.41
C GLY A 94 -33.02 -35.59 30.43
N GLU A 95 -32.47 -35.93 29.26
CA GLU A 95 -32.83 -35.30 27.98
C GLU A 95 -34.15 -35.94 27.47
N PRO A 96 -34.99 -35.29 26.62
CA PRO A 96 -34.60 -35.04 25.22
C PRO A 96 -35.22 -33.82 24.46
N SER A 97 -34.58 -33.47 23.34
CA SER A 97 -35.10 -32.79 22.13
C SER A 97 -36.07 -33.72 21.34
N PRO A 98 -36.72 -33.45 20.17
CA PRO A 98 -36.56 -32.36 19.16
C PRO A 98 -37.85 -31.94 18.36
N ALA A 99 -37.63 -31.21 17.24
CA ALA A 99 -38.44 -31.09 15.99
C ALA A 99 -39.65 -30.11 15.98
N GLU A 100 -39.64 -29.01 15.21
CA GLU A 100 -39.87 -28.78 13.75
C GLU A 100 -41.37 -28.53 13.36
N SER A 101 -41.57 -27.72 12.29
CA SER A 101 -42.75 -27.58 11.39
C SER A 101 -43.46 -26.20 11.29
N GLU A 102 -43.14 -25.51 10.19
CA GLU A 102 -43.95 -24.84 9.11
C GLU A 102 -45.50 -25.00 9.20
N ALA A 103 -46.42 -24.14 8.69
CA ALA A 103 -46.48 -23.27 7.51
C ALA A 103 -47.75 -22.34 7.52
N GLU A 104 -47.74 -21.29 6.67
CA GLU A 104 -48.87 -20.70 5.86
C GLU A 104 -50.18 -20.20 6.53
N THR A 105 -50.95 -19.20 6.07
CA THR A 105 -50.98 -18.22 4.95
C THR A 105 -52.09 -17.21 5.32
N GLU A 106 -52.02 -15.93 4.90
CA GLU A 106 -53.11 -15.20 4.22
C GLU A 106 -52.80 -13.69 4.06
N GLN A 107 -52.94 -13.23 2.81
CA GLN A 107 -52.90 -11.83 2.39
C GLN A 107 -54.25 -11.15 2.64
N PRO A 108 -54.29 -9.81 2.72
CA PRO A 108 -55.17 -9.11 1.79
C PRO A 108 -54.48 -7.97 1.03
N SER A 109 -54.74 -7.95 -0.27
CA SER A 109 -54.59 -6.81 -1.18
C SER A 109 -55.64 -5.72 -0.92
N HIS A 110 -55.28 -4.43 -1.04
CA HIS A 110 -55.91 -3.47 -1.97
C HIS A 110 -55.35 -2.03 -1.82
N ASN A 111 -54.73 -1.58 -2.91
CA ASN A 111 -54.75 -0.25 -3.54
C ASN A 111 -54.61 1.06 -2.74
N GLY A 112 -53.61 1.84 -3.15
CA GLY A 112 -53.74 3.30 -3.35
C GLY A 112 -52.77 4.15 -2.55
N ASP A 113 -51.57 4.42 -3.09
CA ASP A 113 -51.22 5.76 -3.60
C ASP A 113 -49.72 5.80 -3.95
N ALA A 114 -49.43 6.13 -5.21
CA ALA A 114 -48.08 6.24 -5.73
C ALA A 114 -47.53 7.63 -5.42
N SER A 115 -46.96 7.81 -4.23
CA SER A 115 -46.09 8.96 -3.96
C SER A 115 -44.63 8.57 -4.18
N ALA A 116 -44.08 9.01 -5.31
CA ALA A 116 -42.66 8.92 -5.62
C ALA A 116 -41.81 9.53 -4.47
N PRO A 117 -40.80 8.83 -3.93
CA PRO A 117 -39.87 9.46 -3.02
C PRO A 117 -39.02 10.47 -3.80
N ARG A 118 -39.18 11.75 -3.44
CA ARG A 118 -38.32 12.85 -3.90
C ARG A 118 -36.85 12.46 -3.69
N PRO A 119 -35.92 12.81 -4.60
CA PRO A 119 -34.51 12.53 -4.39
C PRO A 119 -34.08 13.20 -3.10
N SER A 120 -33.73 12.39 -2.11
CA SER A 120 -33.11 12.87 -0.89
C SER A 120 -31.84 13.60 -1.34
N ARG A 121 -31.79 14.91 -1.08
CA ARG A 121 -30.56 15.68 -1.19
C ARG A 121 -29.54 14.93 -0.36
N ARG A 122 -28.61 14.25 -1.04
CA ARG A 122 -27.49 13.56 -0.45
C ARG A 122 -26.82 14.58 0.45
N ARG A 123 -27.02 14.45 1.76
CA ARG A 123 -26.35 15.30 2.75
C ARG A 123 -24.86 15.13 2.46
N GLU A 124 -24.24 16.19 1.95
CA GLU A 124 -22.81 16.27 1.80
C GLU A 124 -22.22 15.94 3.17
N ARG A 125 -21.47 14.83 3.20
CA ARG A 125 -20.74 14.40 4.38
C ARG A 125 -19.91 15.61 4.84
N PRO A 126 -19.99 16.02 6.11
CA PRO A 126 -19.25 17.19 6.60
C PRO A 126 -17.79 17.08 6.20
N GLN A 127 -17.33 18.02 5.37
CA GLN A 127 -15.92 18.09 4.98
C GLN A 127 -15.11 18.18 6.26
N SER A 128 -14.18 17.26 6.43
CA SER A 128 -13.25 17.22 7.55
C SER A 128 -12.62 18.61 7.77
N PRO A 129 -12.40 19.02 9.02
CA PRO A 129 -11.86 20.33 9.34
C PRO A 129 -10.50 20.48 8.64
N ARG A 130 -10.47 21.32 7.60
CA ARG A 130 -9.24 21.73 6.93
C ARG A 130 -8.41 22.44 7.99
N HIS A 131 -7.40 21.78 8.54
CA HIS A 131 -6.38 22.46 9.32
C HIS A 131 -5.67 23.39 8.35
N VAL A 132 -6.07 24.66 8.34
CA VAL A 132 -5.44 25.71 7.54
C VAL A 132 -4.04 25.88 8.07
N ARG A 133 -3.08 25.20 7.44
CA ARG A 133 -1.68 25.41 7.71
C ARG A 133 -1.28 26.74 7.12
N ALA A 134 -0.59 27.57 7.89
CA ALA A 134 -0.04 28.80 7.37
C ALA A 134 0.90 28.45 6.21
N VAL A 135 0.52 28.89 5.00
CA VAL A 135 1.37 28.78 3.82
C VAL A 135 2.51 29.80 4.00
N PRO A 136 3.78 29.39 3.85
CA PRO A 136 4.89 30.31 3.91
C PRO A 136 4.71 31.48 2.92
N THR A 137 5.12 32.68 3.31
CA THR A 137 4.89 33.90 2.53
C THR A 137 5.94 34.12 1.44
N THR A 138 7.17 33.64 1.65
CA THR A 138 8.31 33.82 0.73
C THR A 138 8.49 32.62 -0.19
N ALA A 139 8.91 32.87 -1.43
CA ALA A 139 9.09 31.84 -2.46
C ALA A 139 10.12 30.77 -2.04
N GLU A 140 11.22 31.19 -1.44
CA GLU A 140 12.33 30.32 -1.01
C GLU A 140 11.85 29.31 0.04
N VAL A 141 11.14 29.79 1.07
CA VAL A 141 10.60 28.93 2.13
C VAL A 141 9.52 27.98 1.60
N LYS A 142 8.74 28.39 0.58
CA LYS A 142 7.81 27.47 -0.11
C LYS A 142 8.57 26.34 -0.81
N VAL A 143 9.64 26.67 -1.54
CA VAL A 143 10.48 25.67 -2.23
C VAL A 143 11.13 24.72 -1.22
N GLU A 144 11.77 25.22 -0.17
CA GLU A 144 12.37 24.37 0.88
C GLU A 144 11.34 23.43 1.51
N ARG A 145 10.14 23.95 1.82
CA ARG A 145 9.06 23.15 2.38
C ARG A 145 8.56 22.11 1.39
N ALA A 146 8.44 22.47 0.12
CA ALA A 146 8.02 21.55 -0.93
C ALA A 146 9.03 20.42 -1.15
N LEU A 147 10.33 20.73 -1.21
CA LEU A 147 11.37 19.71 -1.31
C LEU A 147 11.40 18.79 -0.09
N THR A 148 11.13 19.31 1.10
CA THR A 148 10.97 18.47 2.31
C THR A 148 9.81 17.48 2.15
N LEU A 149 8.66 17.92 1.63
CA LEU A 149 7.50 17.05 1.37
C LEU A 149 7.77 16.05 0.24
N PHE A 150 8.43 16.51 -0.84
CA PHE A 150 8.86 15.66 -1.95
C PHE A 150 9.79 14.54 -1.48
N ASN A 151 10.79 14.87 -0.67
CA ASN A 151 11.76 13.90 -0.14
C ASN A 151 11.14 12.90 0.85
N ALA A 152 10.04 13.26 1.51
CA ALA A 152 9.29 12.35 2.37
C ALA A 152 8.30 11.46 1.59
N SER A 153 8.04 11.78 0.31
CA SER A 153 7.11 11.03 -0.54
C SER A 153 7.76 9.77 -1.14
N SER A 154 6.94 8.86 -1.68
CA SER A 154 7.42 7.68 -2.41
C SER A 154 8.17 8.05 -3.70
N HIS A 155 7.92 9.23 -4.27
CA HIS A 155 8.56 9.70 -5.51
C HIS A 155 10.07 9.91 -5.34
N GLN A 156 10.54 10.25 -4.13
CA GLN A 156 11.98 10.38 -3.84
C GLN A 156 12.72 9.07 -4.13
N ARG A 157 12.20 7.93 -3.67
CA ARG A 157 12.84 6.62 -3.91
C ARG A 157 12.83 6.26 -5.39
N THR A 158 11.77 6.63 -6.12
CA THR A 158 11.68 6.42 -7.57
C THR A 158 12.75 7.25 -8.30
N VAL A 159 12.85 8.55 -8.01
CA VAL A 159 13.85 9.45 -8.61
C VAL A 159 15.27 8.98 -8.30
N ALA A 160 15.55 8.65 -7.03
CA ALA A 160 16.85 8.12 -6.64
C ALA A 160 17.18 6.78 -7.33
N GLY A 161 16.18 5.94 -7.59
CA GLY A 161 16.33 4.71 -8.36
C GLY A 161 16.69 4.98 -9.82
N LEU A 162 15.97 5.89 -10.47
CA LEU A 162 16.22 6.29 -11.86
C LEU A 162 17.62 6.91 -12.03
N ALA A 163 18.06 7.71 -11.06
CA ALA A 163 19.36 8.36 -11.08
C ALA A 163 20.54 7.37 -11.11
N ARG A 164 20.36 6.14 -10.58
CA ARG A 164 21.41 5.10 -10.65
C ARG A 164 21.67 4.59 -12.07
N SER A 165 20.64 4.60 -12.92
CA SER A 165 20.74 4.16 -14.31
C SER A 165 20.95 5.30 -15.31
N LEU A 166 20.39 6.48 -15.01
CA LEU A 166 20.37 7.63 -15.93
C LEU A 166 21.36 8.74 -15.54
N GLY A 167 22.07 8.59 -14.42
CA GLY A 167 22.94 9.63 -13.88
C GLY A 167 22.19 10.69 -13.05
N PRO A 168 22.89 11.73 -12.57
CA PRO A 168 22.29 12.79 -11.79
C PRO A 168 21.23 13.56 -12.62
N PRO A 169 20.02 13.77 -12.09
CA PRO A 169 19.00 14.55 -12.79
C PRO A 169 19.27 16.05 -12.69
N TRP A 170 18.76 16.78 -13.67
CA TRP A 170 18.48 18.20 -13.53
C TRP A 170 17.14 18.38 -12.81
N VAL A 171 17.08 19.30 -11.83
CA VAL A 171 15.87 19.50 -11.02
C VAL A 171 15.54 20.98 -10.90
N THR A 172 14.27 21.31 -11.10
CA THR A 172 13.73 22.66 -10.85
C THR A 172 12.59 22.57 -9.86
N ALA A 173 12.58 23.47 -8.88
CA ALA A 173 11.46 23.68 -7.98
C ALA A 173 11.03 25.15 -8.00
N MET A 174 9.78 25.41 -8.35
CA MET A 174 9.25 26.78 -8.53
C MET A 174 7.85 26.90 -7.94
N PRO A 175 7.57 27.91 -7.09
CA PRO A 175 6.23 28.20 -6.64
C PRO A 175 5.31 28.57 -7.80
N ASP A 176 4.08 28.10 -7.75
CA ASP A 176 3.05 28.48 -8.73
C ASP A 176 2.57 29.92 -8.44
N PRO A 177 2.57 30.84 -9.43
CA PRO A 177 2.11 32.21 -9.23
C PRO A 177 0.60 32.32 -9.03
N ASP A 178 -0.18 31.40 -9.60
CA ASP A 178 -1.64 31.38 -9.56
C ASP A 178 -2.18 30.53 -8.39
N ALA A 179 -1.37 29.60 -7.86
CA ALA A 179 -1.73 28.74 -6.74
C ALA A 179 -0.77 28.92 -5.55
N PRO A 180 -1.12 29.73 -4.52
CA PRO A 180 -0.17 30.18 -3.51
C PRO A 180 0.36 29.07 -2.59
N SER A 181 -0.35 27.94 -2.44
CA SER A 181 0.11 26.77 -1.69
C SER A 181 0.81 25.73 -2.54
N THR A 182 1.00 25.97 -3.84
CA THR A 182 1.51 24.97 -4.78
C THR A 182 2.94 25.29 -5.17
N VAL A 183 3.75 24.24 -5.27
CA VAL A 183 5.10 24.28 -5.84
C VAL A 183 5.21 23.18 -6.88
N THR A 184 5.69 23.54 -8.07
CA THR A 184 6.01 22.61 -9.14
C THR A 184 7.44 22.12 -8.97
N VAL A 185 7.63 20.80 -9.08
CA VAL A 185 8.95 20.16 -9.05
C VAL A 185 9.12 19.36 -10.34
N LEU A 186 10.08 19.77 -11.18
CA LEU A 186 10.50 19.05 -12.38
C LEU A 186 11.76 18.24 -12.05
N VAL A 187 11.79 16.97 -12.44
CA VAL A 187 12.99 16.12 -12.42
C VAL A 187 13.23 15.61 -13.84
N ALA A 188 14.41 15.88 -14.40
CA ALA A 188 14.69 15.63 -15.81
C ALA A 188 16.07 14.98 -16.05
N TRP A 189 16.11 14.14 -17.07
CA TRP A 189 17.29 13.56 -17.73
C TRP A 189 17.15 13.80 -19.23
N GLU A 190 18.21 13.51 -20.01
CA GLU A 190 18.20 13.71 -21.47
C GLU A 190 17.04 12.99 -22.18
N LEU A 191 16.60 11.84 -21.66
CA LEU A 191 15.62 10.95 -22.31
C LEU A 191 14.30 10.80 -21.53
N SER A 192 14.14 11.48 -20.40
CA SER A 192 12.96 11.32 -19.54
C SER A 192 12.82 12.50 -18.59
N TRP A 193 11.60 12.95 -18.37
CA TRP A 193 11.31 13.95 -17.35
C TRP A 193 9.97 13.68 -16.66
N TYR A 194 9.85 14.18 -15.44
CA TYR A 194 8.68 14.02 -14.58
C TYR A 194 8.33 15.36 -13.94
N LEU A 195 7.05 15.70 -13.98
CA LEU A 195 6.52 16.91 -13.37
C LEU A 195 5.64 16.54 -12.18
N TYR A 196 5.95 17.10 -11.03
CA TYR A 196 5.23 16.91 -9.79
C TYR A 196 4.65 18.23 -9.31
N ARG A 197 3.46 18.14 -8.72
CA ARG A 197 2.84 19.19 -7.94
C ARG A 197 2.98 18.87 -6.48
N VAL A 198 3.48 19.83 -5.71
CA VAL A 198 3.54 19.76 -4.26
C VAL A 198 2.56 20.77 -3.67
N ASP A 199 1.50 20.31 -3.01
CA ASP A 199 0.56 21.16 -2.29
C ASP A 199 0.96 21.26 -0.81
N LEU A 200 1.36 22.45 -0.39
CA LEU A 200 1.76 22.77 0.98
C LEU A 200 0.57 22.77 1.96
N GLY A 201 -0.66 22.86 1.45
CA GLY A 201 -1.89 22.84 2.22
C GLY A 201 -2.51 21.45 2.41
N ASP A 202 -2.15 20.48 1.55
CA ASP A 202 -2.62 19.10 1.67
C ASP A 202 -1.68 18.26 2.55
N ALA A 203 -2.19 17.75 3.66
CA ALA A 203 -1.42 16.92 4.57
C ALA A 203 -1.52 15.42 4.27
N ALA A 204 -2.54 14.98 3.55
CA ALA A 204 -2.79 13.56 3.29
C ALA A 204 -2.00 13.08 2.07
N GLU A 205 -2.01 13.86 0.98
CA GLU A 205 -1.32 13.54 -0.25
C GLU A 205 -0.63 14.80 -0.83
N PRO A 206 0.43 15.30 -0.16
CA PRO A 206 1.05 16.57 -0.52
C PRO A 206 1.73 16.58 -1.89
N VAL A 207 1.98 15.42 -2.50
CA VAL A 207 2.76 15.31 -3.75
C VAL A 207 2.00 14.48 -4.76
N THR A 208 1.77 15.03 -5.95
CA THR A 208 1.10 14.34 -7.06
C THR A 208 1.96 14.46 -8.31
N GLN A 209 2.16 13.35 -9.03
CA GLN A 209 2.74 13.42 -10.37
C GLN A 209 1.70 13.93 -11.37
N LEU A 210 2.00 15.04 -12.06
CA LEU A 210 1.13 15.63 -13.07
C LEU A 210 1.39 15.07 -14.46
N GLN A 211 2.66 15.02 -14.86
CA GLN A 211 3.05 14.70 -16.22
C GLN A 211 4.41 13.98 -16.25
N LYS A 212 4.68 13.33 -17.38
CA LYS A 212 6.00 12.82 -17.75
C LYS A 212 6.16 12.94 -19.25
N GLY A 213 7.39 13.00 -19.73
CA GLY A 213 7.73 12.97 -21.14
C GLY A 213 9.11 12.36 -21.36
N ASP A 214 9.51 12.25 -22.62
CA ASP A 214 10.76 11.64 -23.06
C ASP A 214 11.70 12.62 -23.76
N THR A 215 11.24 13.84 -24.06
CA THR A 215 12.03 14.89 -24.72
C THR A 215 12.08 16.14 -23.86
N LEU A 216 13.28 16.67 -23.62
CA LEU A 216 13.46 17.92 -22.86
C LEU A 216 12.78 19.12 -23.54
N ASP A 217 12.59 19.08 -24.86
CA ASP A 217 11.91 20.13 -25.63
C ASP A 217 10.43 20.31 -25.26
N ASP A 218 9.80 19.31 -24.65
CA ASP A 218 8.42 19.38 -24.18
C ASP A 218 8.26 20.14 -22.86
N ILE A 219 9.37 20.48 -22.20
CA ILE A 219 9.38 21.14 -20.88
C ILE A 219 9.23 22.64 -21.08
N ASP A 220 8.36 23.29 -20.31
CA ASP A 220 8.24 24.76 -20.32
C ASP A 220 9.60 25.43 -20.05
N GLY A 221 9.87 26.54 -20.73
CA GLY A 221 11.16 27.24 -20.66
C GLY A 221 11.52 27.66 -19.23
N GLU A 222 10.53 28.12 -18.45
CA GLU A 222 10.70 28.53 -17.05
C GLU A 222 11.14 27.37 -16.13
N LEU A 223 10.83 26.14 -16.50
CA LEU A 223 11.21 24.96 -15.71
C LEU A 223 12.62 24.46 -16.02
N ARG A 224 13.34 25.05 -16.98
CA ARG A 224 14.69 24.61 -17.37
C ARG A 224 15.83 25.36 -16.67
N ASP A 225 15.53 26.14 -15.64
CA ASP A 225 16.53 26.90 -14.85
C ASP A 225 17.35 26.03 -13.87
N PHE A 226 16.87 24.82 -13.56
CA PHE A 226 17.56 23.79 -12.79
C PHE A 226 18.22 24.27 -11.48
N ASN A 227 17.38 24.80 -10.58
CA ASN A 227 17.79 25.38 -9.30
C ASN A 227 18.00 24.37 -8.14
N ALA A 228 17.83 23.08 -8.39
CA ALA A 228 17.95 22.00 -7.42
C ALA A 228 18.71 20.80 -7.98
N ALA A 229 19.13 19.92 -7.08
CA ALA A 229 19.92 18.75 -7.40
C ALA A 229 19.56 17.55 -6.53
N LEU A 230 19.97 16.37 -6.97
CA LEU A 230 19.96 15.17 -6.15
C LEU A 230 21.28 15.05 -5.38
N ASP A 231 21.23 14.91 -4.05
CA ASP A 231 22.40 14.66 -3.22
C ASP A 231 22.83 13.18 -3.20
N ASN A 232 23.91 12.88 -2.47
CA ASN A 232 24.45 11.52 -2.34
C ASN A 232 23.51 10.53 -1.64
N ASP A 233 22.55 11.04 -0.84
CA ASP A 233 21.53 10.23 -0.18
C ASP A 233 20.28 10.04 -1.06
N GLY A 234 20.30 10.57 -2.28
CA GLY A 234 19.19 10.52 -3.22
C GLY A 234 18.06 11.49 -2.86
N ARG A 235 18.33 12.53 -2.07
CA ARG A 235 17.35 13.57 -1.72
C ARG A 235 17.51 14.77 -2.65
N VAL A 236 16.39 15.40 -2.97
CA VAL A 236 16.38 16.65 -3.73
C VAL A 236 16.67 17.81 -2.80
N VAL A 237 17.73 18.56 -3.07
CA VAL A 237 18.17 19.72 -2.28
C VAL A 237 18.31 20.95 -3.17
N ILE A 238 18.15 22.13 -2.59
CA ILE A 238 18.39 23.40 -3.30
C ILE A 238 19.86 23.52 -3.64
N GLY A 239 20.17 23.99 -4.84
CA GLY A 239 21.53 24.15 -5.35
C GLY A 239 21.70 23.46 -6.70
N ALA A 240 22.62 24.00 -7.52
CA ALA A 240 22.92 23.41 -8.82
C ALA A 240 23.55 22.02 -8.65
N ALA A 241 23.21 21.10 -9.56
CA ALA A 241 23.81 19.77 -9.60
C ALA A 241 25.33 19.90 -9.65
N THR A 242 26.01 19.41 -8.60
CA THR A 242 27.47 19.33 -8.59
C THR A 242 27.83 18.14 -9.48
N GLY A 243 28.13 18.44 -10.75
CA GLY A 243 28.58 17.46 -11.74
C GLY A 243 29.94 16.86 -11.41
#